data_AF-A0A0Q4L7F4-F1
#
_entry.id   AF-A0A0Q4L7F4-F1
#
_cell.length_a   1.000
_cell.length_b   1.000
_cell.length_c   1.000
_cell.angle_alpha   90.00
_cell.angle_beta   90.00
_cell.angle_gamma   90.00
#
_symmetry.space_group_name_H-M   'P 1'
#
loop_
_entity.id
_entity.type
_entity.pdbx_description
1 polymer ?
#
loop_
_entity_poly.entity_id
_entity_poly.type
_entity_poly.pdbx_seq_one_letter_code
_entity_poly.pdbx_strand_id
1 'polypeptide(L)'
;MARMIDGNDVLGLTVWSCLFATPPLGLLALLVEGRAMIAHAMATARPAAWLVVLWQAYGNTLFGYGLWAWLLTPHPAATVTPLALLVPVFGMCSAAIILCEPLAWKLVAAGLVLAGFAVMWRDRAGPARHSAKPLSARP
;
A
#
# COMPACT_ATOMS: atom_id res chain seq x y z
N MET A 1 0.48 28.07 16.99
CA MET A 1 -0.55 27.94 15.94
C MET A 1 -0.47 26.55 15.33
N ALA A 2 -1.01 25.53 16.02
CA ALA A 2 -1.20 24.20 15.46
C ALA A 2 -2.68 24.10 15.10
N ARG A 3 -3.00 24.19 13.81
CA ARG A 3 -4.37 24.04 13.32
C ARG A 3 -4.68 22.55 13.42
N MET A 4 -5.63 22.18 14.28
CA MET A 4 -6.20 20.84 14.28
C MET A 4 -6.71 20.59 12.87
N ILE A 5 -6.19 19.55 12.23
CA ILE A 5 -6.68 19.12 10.92
C ILE A 5 -8.03 18.50 11.20
N ASP A 6 -9.10 19.28 10.99
CA ASP A 6 -10.46 18.78 11.09
C ASP A 6 -10.63 17.67 10.04
N GLY A 7 -11.40 16.62 10.32
CA GLY A 7 -11.58 15.49 9.39
C GLY A 7 -12.06 15.92 7.99
N ASN A 8 -12.68 17.09 7.89
CA ASN A 8 -13.09 17.71 6.63
C ASN A 8 -11.90 18.13 5.74
N ASP A 9 -10.78 18.56 6.31
CA ASP A 9 -9.57 18.93 5.56
C ASP A 9 -8.88 17.68 4.96
N VAL A 10 -8.91 16.55 5.67
CA VAL A 10 -8.32 15.29 5.18
C VAL A 10 -9.11 14.72 4.01
N LEU A 11 -10.44 14.70 4.13
CA LEU A 11 -11.32 14.27 3.04
C LEU A 11 -11.19 15.22 1.83
N GLY A 12 -11.16 16.54 2.07
CA GLY A 12 -10.96 17.54 1.04
C GLY A 12 -9.64 17.36 0.28
N LEU A 13 -8.53 17.17 1.00
CA LEU A 13 -7.22 16.91 0.39
C LEU A 13 -7.21 15.62 -0.43
N THR A 14 -7.88 14.57 0.06
CA THR A 14 -7.97 13.28 -0.63
C THR A 14 -8.78 13.41 -1.92
N VAL A 15 -9.96 14.05 -1.86
CA VAL A 15 -10.81 14.30 -3.03
C VAL A 15 -10.08 15.15 -4.05
N TRP A 16 -9.40 16.22 -3.61
CA TRP A 16 -8.62 17.08 -4.49
C TRP A 16 -7.48 16.33 -5.17
N SER A 17 -6.78 15.46 -4.44
CA SER A 17 -5.70 14.63 -4.98
C SER A 17 -6.20 13.61 -6.02
N CYS A 18 -7.33 12.94 -5.74
CA CYS A 18 -7.97 12.03 -6.69
C CYS A 18 -8.45 12.77 -7.95
N LEU A 19 -9.02 13.97 -7.77
CA LEU A 19 -9.47 14.82 -8.87
C LEU A 19 -8.29 15.24 -9.75
N PHE A 20 -7.15 15.57 -9.14
CA PHE A 20 -5.94 15.93 -9.89
C PHE A 20 -5.30 14.74 -10.60
N ALA A 21 -5.36 13.54 -10.01
CA ALA A 21 -4.80 12.32 -10.61
C ALA A 21 -5.65 11.77 -11.78
N THR A 22 -6.96 11.99 -11.78
CA THR A 22 -7.89 11.40 -12.76
C THR A 22 -7.62 11.85 -14.22
N PRO A 23 -7.43 13.15 -14.54
CA PRO A 23 -7.15 13.59 -15.90
C PRO A 23 -5.87 13.00 -16.52
N PRO A 24 -4.69 13.02 -15.88
CA PRO A 24 -3.48 12.46 -16.47
C PRO A 24 -3.58 10.94 -16.63
N LEU A 25 -4.20 10.24 -15.67
CA LEU A 25 -4.46 8.80 -15.80
C LEU A 25 -5.42 8.49 -16.96
N GLY A 26 -6.50 9.25 -17.11
CA GLY A 26 -7.43 9.10 -18.24
C GLY A 26 -6.77 9.39 -19.58
N LEU A 27 -5.90 10.40 -19.66
CA LEU A 27 -5.13 10.70 -20.87
C LEU A 27 -4.16 9.56 -21.20
N LEU A 28 -3.44 9.02 -20.21
CA LEU A 28 -2.55 7.89 -20.40
C LEU A 28 -3.32 6.64 -20.85
N ALA A 29 -4.46 6.32 -20.23
CA ALA A 29 -5.33 5.24 -20.65
C ALA A 29 -5.74 5.40 -22.12
N LEU A 30 -6.16 6.60 -22.52
CA LEU A 30 -6.50 6.91 -23.92
C LEU A 30 -5.33 6.75 -24.90
N LEU A 31 -4.11 7.10 -24.47
CA LEU A 31 -2.90 6.98 -25.29
C LEU A 31 -2.38 5.53 -25.40
N VAL A 32 -2.48 4.75 -24.31
CA VAL A 32 -1.93 3.39 -24.23
C VAL A 32 -2.92 2.34 -24.76
N GLU A 33 -4.18 2.40 -24.34
CA GLU A 33 -5.19 1.39 -24.68
C GLU A 33 -5.98 1.77 -25.94
N GLY A 34 -6.11 3.08 -26.20
CA GLY A 34 -6.84 3.61 -27.35
C GLY A 34 -8.36 3.72 -27.15
N ARG A 35 -8.96 4.72 -27.81
CA ARG A 35 -10.40 5.06 -27.69
C ARG A 35 -11.33 3.90 -28.03
N ALA A 36 -10.97 3.10 -29.04
CA ALA A 36 -11.79 1.98 -29.50
C ALA A 36 -11.86 0.85 -28.46
N MET A 37 -10.75 0.55 -27.80
CA MET A 37 -10.68 -0.49 -26.77
C MET A 37 -11.48 -0.07 -25.53
N ILE A 38 -11.36 1.20 -25.10
CA ILE A 38 -12.11 1.72 -23.95
C ILE A 38 -13.62 1.71 -24.22
N ALA A 39 -14.06 2.16 -25.41
CA ALA A 39 -15.48 2.14 -25.78
C ALA A 39 -16.03 0.71 -25.85
N HIS A 40 -15.25 -0.23 -26.39
CA HIS A 40 -15.64 -1.63 -26.44
C HIS A 40 -15.70 -2.27 -25.05
N ALA A 41 -14.72 -1.98 -24.18
CA ALA A 41 -14.69 -2.45 -22.81
C ALA A 41 -15.90 -1.94 -22.02
N MET A 42 -16.27 -0.66 -22.18
CA MET A 42 -17.48 -0.12 -21.55
C MET A 42 -18.77 -0.77 -22.07
N ALA A 43 -18.86 -1.04 -23.38
CA ALA A 43 -20.04 -1.64 -23.99
C ALA A 43 -20.20 -3.14 -23.65
N THR A 44 -19.10 -3.84 -23.39
CA THR A 44 -19.08 -5.29 -23.12
C THR A 44 -18.82 -5.64 -21.65
N ALA A 45 -18.59 -4.64 -20.79
CA ALA A 45 -18.33 -4.82 -19.38
C ALA A 45 -19.49 -5.55 -18.70
N ARG A 46 -19.22 -6.78 -18.26
CA ARG A 46 -20.17 -7.56 -17.47
C ARG A 46 -20.31 -6.97 -16.06
N PRO A 47 -21.43 -7.19 -15.36
CA PRO A 47 -21.60 -6.76 -13.97
C PRO A 47 -20.47 -7.23 -13.04
N ALA A 48 -19.90 -8.41 -13.30
CA ALA A 48 -18.74 -8.92 -12.57
C ALA A 48 -17.49 -8.04 -12.72
N ALA A 49 -17.26 -7.43 -13.89
CA ALA A 49 -16.13 -6.52 -14.10
C ALA A 49 -16.26 -5.26 -13.23
N TRP A 50 -17.47 -4.71 -13.14
CA TRP A 50 -17.76 -3.58 -12.24
C TRP A 50 -17.59 -3.95 -10.77
N LEU A 51 -18.01 -5.16 -10.37
CA LEU A 51 -17.78 -5.65 -9.00
C LEU A 51 -16.29 -5.77 -8.68
N VAL A 52 -15.47 -6.24 -9.62
CA VAL A 52 -14.01 -6.29 -9.47
C VAL A 52 -13.42 -4.90 -9.31
N VAL A 53 -13.86 -3.92 -10.11
CA VAL A 53 -13.41 -2.52 -10.00
C VAL A 53 -13.79 -1.93 -8.63
N LEU A 54 -15.03 -2.11 -8.18
CA LEU A 54 -15.48 -1.65 -6.87
C LEU A 54 -14.70 -2.32 -5.74
N TRP A 55 -14.45 -3.62 -5.85
CA TRP A 55 -13.64 -4.36 -4.89
C TRP A 55 -12.19 -3.85 -4.84
N GLN A 56 -11.59 -3.54 -5.98
CA GLN A 56 -10.23 -2.96 -6.04
C GLN A 56 -10.19 -1.55 -5.45
N ALA A 57 -11.17 -0.71 -5.74
CA ALA A 57 -11.19 0.67 -5.27
C ALA A 57 -11.53 0.79 -3.78
N TYR A 58 -12.58 0.09 -3.32
CA TYR A 58 -13.07 0.19 -1.94
C TYR A 58 -12.61 -0.96 -1.07
N GLY A 59 -12.78 -2.19 -1.53
CA GLY A 59 -12.45 -3.39 -0.75
C GLY A 59 -10.98 -3.42 -0.36
N ASN A 60 -10.08 -3.26 -1.33
CA ASN A 60 -8.64 -3.26 -1.07
C ASN A 60 -8.19 -2.08 -0.18
N THR A 61 -8.81 -0.91 -0.35
CA THR A 61 -8.50 0.29 0.44
C THR A 61 -8.98 0.17 1.89
N LEU A 62 -10.23 -0.26 2.10
CA LEU A 62 -10.80 -0.51 3.42
C LEU A 62 -10.06 -1.65 4.12
N PHE A 63 -9.72 -2.72 3.40
CA PHE A 63 -8.93 -3.81 3.93
C PHE A 63 -7.53 -3.36 4.32
N GLY A 64 -6.87 -2.58 3.44
CA GLY A 64 -5.55 -2.02 3.71
C GLY A 64 -5.53 -1.13 4.95
N TYR A 65 -6.37 -0.09 4.98
CA TYR A 65 -6.45 0.81 6.13
C TYR A 65 -6.99 0.14 7.39
N GLY A 66 -7.96 -0.77 7.26
CA GLY A 66 -8.53 -1.51 8.38
C GLY A 66 -7.51 -2.45 9.02
N LEU A 67 -6.76 -3.21 8.22
CA LEU A 67 -5.69 -4.07 8.69
C LEU A 67 -4.57 -3.23 9.32
N TRP A 68 -4.21 -2.11 8.70
CA TRP A 68 -3.18 -1.20 9.22
C TRP A 68 -3.59 -0.57 10.56
N ALA A 69 -4.83 -0.11 10.68
CA ALA A 69 -5.38 0.42 11.93
C ALA A 69 -5.47 -0.66 13.02
N TRP A 70 -5.91 -1.87 12.67
CA TRP A 70 -5.96 -3.01 13.59
C TRP A 70 -4.58 -3.37 14.13
N LEU A 71 -3.57 -3.39 13.26
CA LEU A 71 -2.19 -3.70 13.64
C LEU A 71 -1.52 -2.60 14.48
N LEU A 72 -1.88 -1.33 14.26
CA LEU A 72 -1.36 -0.19 15.02
C LEU A 72 -2.04 -0.02 16.38
N THR A 73 -3.17 -0.67 16.62
CA THR A 73 -3.90 -0.54 17.88
C THR A 73 -3.13 -1.17 19.06
N PRO A 74 -2.51 -2.37 18.94
CA PRO A 74 -1.73 -2.96 20.03
C PRO A 74 -0.20 -2.94 19.85
N HIS A 75 0.35 -2.58 18.68
CA HIS A 75 1.80 -2.71 18.39
C HIS A 75 2.44 -1.44 17.83
N PRO A 76 3.63 -1.02 18.33
CA PRO A 76 4.40 0.10 17.75
C PRO A 76 4.68 -0.12 16.26
N ALA A 77 4.74 0.97 15.47
CA ALA A 77 4.93 0.94 14.02
C ALA A 77 6.15 0.11 13.52
N ALA A 78 7.13 -0.16 14.41
CA ALA A 78 8.29 -1.00 14.14
C ALA A 78 7.99 -2.51 14.09
N THR A 79 6.92 -2.98 14.75
CA THR A 79 6.52 -4.40 14.77
C THR A 79 5.65 -4.77 13.57
N VAL A 80 5.11 -3.79 12.85
CA VAL A 80 4.26 -3.99 11.66
C VAL A 80 5.05 -4.06 10.36
N THR A 81 6.32 -3.67 10.39
CA THR A 81 7.22 -3.72 9.23
C THR A 81 7.40 -5.13 8.64
N PRO A 82 7.45 -6.22 9.43
CA PRO A 82 7.49 -7.60 8.91
C PRO A 82 6.23 -8.01 8.13
N LEU A 83 5.06 -7.43 8.43
CA LEU A 83 3.84 -7.72 7.65
C LEU A 83 3.92 -7.14 6.24
N ALA A 84 4.64 -6.04 6.04
CA ALA A 84 4.89 -5.50 4.70
C ALA A 84 5.78 -6.44 3.85
N LEU A 85 6.67 -7.23 4.47
CA LEU A 85 7.40 -8.30 3.79
C LEU A 85 6.50 -9.48 3.42
N LEU A 86 5.43 -9.71 4.17
CA LEU A 86 4.51 -10.79 3.91
C LEU A 86 3.69 -10.54 2.65
N VAL A 87 3.43 -9.26 2.29
CA VAL A 87 2.69 -8.88 1.07
C VAL A 87 3.29 -9.46 -0.21
N PRO A 88 4.58 -9.26 -0.54
CA PRO A 88 5.18 -9.84 -1.74
C PRO A 88 5.24 -11.37 -1.70
N VAL A 89 5.47 -11.98 -0.52
CA VAL A 89 5.45 -13.44 -0.37
C VAL A 89 4.06 -13.99 -0.68
N PHE A 90 3.02 -13.41 -0.07
CA PHE A 90 1.63 -13.81 -0.28
C PHE A 90 1.18 -13.54 -1.72
N GLY A 91 1.64 -12.44 -2.33
CA GLY A 91 1.41 -12.12 -3.73
C GLY A 91 2.03 -13.12 -4.69
N MET A 92 3.24 -13.63 -4.39
CA MET A 92 3.86 -14.69 -5.20
C MET A 92 3.21 -16.05 -4.97
N CYS A 93 2.84 -16.39 -3.73
CA CYS A 93 2.11 -17.63 -3.42
C CYS A 93 0.75 -17.64 -4.12
N SER A 94 -0.01 -16.54 -4.07
CA SER A 94 -1.29 -16.45 -4.75
C SER A 94 -1.13 -16.47 -6.27
N ALA A 95 -0.13 -15.81 -6.85
CA ALA A 95 0.17 -15.90 -8.27
C ALA A 95 0.57 -17.33 -8.70
N ALA A 96 1.35 -18.05 -7.88
CA ALA A 96 1.74 -19.43 -8.16
C ALA A 96 0.53 -20.38 -8.12
N ILE A 97 -0.34 -20.23 -7.12
CA ILE A 97 -1.50 -21.12 -6.90
C ILE A 97 -2.65 -20.80 -7.85
N ILE A 98 -2.96 -19.53 -8.08
CA ILE A 98 -4.12 -19.09 -8.86
C ILE A 98 -3.80 -19.00 -10.36
N LEU A 99 -2.59 -18.57 -10.72
CA LEU A 99 -2.18 -18.35 -12.12
C LEU A 99 -1.35 -19.50 -12.72
N CYS A 100 -0.88 -20.46 -11.90
CA CYS A 100 -0.04 -21.60 -12.33
C CYS A 100 1.21 -21.23 -13.15
N GLU A 101 1.73 -20.00 -13.01
CA GLU A 101 2.88 -19.57 -13.79
C GLU A 101 4.22 -20.03 -13.21
N PRO A 102 5.23 -20.37 -14.06
CA PRO A 102 6.55 -20.77 -13.60
C PRO A 102 7.24 -19.65 -12.82
N LEU A 103 7.58 -19.95 -11.57
CA LEU A 103 8.03 -18.98 -10.58
C LEU A 103 9.55 -18.69 -10.61
N ALA A 104 10.29 -19.28 -11.56
CA ALA A 104 11.75 -19.35 -11.50
C ALA A 104 12.45 -17.99 -11.36
N TRP A 105 12.09 -17.01 -12.20
CA TRP A 105 12.68 -15.67 -12.12
C TRP A 105 12.00 -14.78 -11.06
N LYS A 106 10.71 -15.03 -10.76
CA LYS A 106 9.95 -14.32 -9.73
C LYS A 106 10.53 -14.57 -8.34
N LEU A 107 11.03 -15.78 -8.07
CA LEU A 107 11.74 -16.12 -6.84
C LEU A 107 13.03 -15.29 -6.65
N VAL A 108 13.77 -15.02 -7.74
CA VAL A 108 14.97 -14.17 -7.70
C VAL A 108 14.58 -12.72 -7.35
N ALA A 109 13.51 -12.21 -7.95
CA ALA A 109 12.97 -10.89 -7.61
C ALA A 109 12.49 -10.81 -6.16
N ALA A 110 11.82 -11.85 -5.64
CA ALA A 110 11.43 -11.93 -4.23
C ALA A 110 12.66 -11.92 -3.32
N GLY A 111 13.68 -12.72 -3.65
CA GLY A 111 14.94 -12.74 -2.93
C GLY A 111 15.60 -11.37 -2.86
N LEU A 112 15.57 -10.61 -3.97
CA LEU A 112 16.12 -9.25 -4.03
C LEU A 112 15.34 -8.26 -3.13
N VAL A 113 14.01 -8.33 -3.13
CA VAL A 113 13.15 -7.51 -2.27
C VAL A 113 13.39 -7.84 -0.79
N LEU A 114 13.45 -9.13 -0.44
CA LEU A 114 13.74 -9.59 0.92
C LEU A 114 15.15 -9.17 1.37
N ALA A 115 16.14 -9.24 0.48
CA ALA A 115 17.50 -8.80 0.76
C ALA A 115 17.60 -7.29 1.00
N GLY A 116 16.97 -6.47 0.15
CA GLY A 116 16.93 -5.02 0.33
C GLY A 116 16.26 -4.61 1.65
N PHE A 117 15.18 -5.30 2.03
CA PHE A 117 14.53 -5.07 3.32
C PHE A 117 15.41 -5.51 4.50
N ALA A 118 16.10 -6.65 4.41
CA ALA A 118 16.99 -7.13 5.48
C ALA A 118 18.12 -6.12 5.76
N VAL A 119 18.66 -5.49 4.72
CA VAL A 119 19.64 -4.40 4.85
C VAL A 119 19.03 -3.19 5.55
N MET A 120 17.84 -2.76 5.13
CA MET A 120 17.13 -1.63 5.74
C MET A 120 16.75 -1.87 7.21
N TRP A 121 16.39 -3.10 7.58
CA TRP A 121 16.07 -3.47 8.96
C TRP A 121 17.30 -3.43 9.86
N ARG A 122 18.46 -3.89 9.35
CA ARG A 122 19.73 -3.88 10.09
C ARG A 122 20.14 -2.47 10.51
N ASP A 123 19.93 -1.46 9.66
CA ASP A 123 20.29 -0.07 9.97
C ASP A 123 19.32 0.61 10.96
N ARG A 124 18.06 0.15 11.03
CA ARG A 124 17.08 0.65 12.02
C ARG A 124 17.17 -0.02 13.39
N ALA A 125 17.79 -1.21 13.48
CA ALA A 125 18.06 -1.91 14.73
C ALA A 125 19.35 -1.45 15.44
N GLY A 126 19.90 -0.28 15.07
CA GLY A 126 21.00 0.35 15.81
C GLY A 126 20.58 0.67 17.25
N PRO A 127 21.45 0.43 18.26
CA PRO A 127 21.05 0.41 19.65
C PRO A 127 20.42 1.75 20.05
N ALA A 128 19.18 1.66 20.56
CA ALA A 128 18.50 2.74 21.26
C ALA A 128 19.38 3.16 22.44
N ARG A 129 20.25 4.14 22.20
CA ARG A 129 21.01 4.83 23.22
C ARG A 129 20.01 5.47 24.18
N HIS A 130 19.84 4.80 25.32
CA HIS A 130 19.18 5.31 26.51
C HIS A 130 19.82 6.65 26.85
N SER A 131 19.17 7.75 26.43
CA SER A 131 19.40 9.03 27.08
C SER A 131 18.56 9.04 28.35
N ALA A 132 18.96 8.21 29.32
CA ALA A 132 18.54 8.41 30.69
C ALA A 132 19.15 9.74 31.14
N LYS A 133 18.36 10.82 31.05
CA LYS A 133 18.69 12.08 31.71
C LYS A 133 18.48 11.82 33.20
N PRO A 134 19.53 11.79 34.05
CA PRO A 134 19.31 11.70 35.48
C PRO A 134 18.52 12.95 35.88
N LEU A 135 17.32 12.76 36.43
CA LEU A 135 16.62 13.83 37.13
C LEU A 135 17.50 14.17 38.33
N SER A 136 18.37 15.16 38.16
CA SER A 136 19.05 15.83 39.26
C SER A 136 17.95 16.37 40.17
N ALA A 137 17.84 15.77 41.35
CA ALA A 137 17.14 16.33 42.48
C ALA A 137 17.50 17.82 42.58
N ARG A 138 16.47 18.68 42.57
CA ARG A 138 16.62 20.06 43.01
C ARG A 138 15.96 20.17 44.38
N PRO A 139 16.64 20.79 45.36
CA PRO A 139 16.14 20.95 46.72
C PRO A 139 14.90 21.85 46.78
#